data_AF-A0A0H2W7C1-F1
#
_entry.id   AF-A0A0H2W7C1-F1
#
_cell.length_a   1.000
_cell.length_b   1.000
_cell.length_c   1.000
_cell.angle_alpha   90.00
_cell.angle_beta   90.00
_cell.angle_gamma   90.00
#
_symmetry.space_group_name_H-M   'P 1'
#
loop_
_entity.id
_entity.type
_entity.pdbx_description
1 polymer ?
#
loop_
_entity_poly.entity_id
_entity_poly.type
_entity_poly.pdbx_seq_one_letter_code
_entity_poly.pdbx_strand_id
1 'polypeptide(L)'
;MFCCIDFVSPESIADGVNLGIFSLQWYACPPLKVPVSGNFWVESIIMSTENKVRQSLQDIEFAMRETDLWQTVPPEAEAFESNEPFSIDTMAAEQWLQWVFLPRMYALLELNGPFPTRFAITPYFEEALSGDGRPDYSALLAQLRCLDDLLNKESE
;
A
#
# COMPACT_ATOMS: atom_id res chain seq x y z
N MET A 1 15.31 0.16 10.28
CA MET A 1 14.29 0.53 11.28
C MET A 1 13.16 -0.45 11.06
N PHE A 2 13.01 -1.39 11.98
CA PHE A 2 12.18 -2.59 11.78
C PHE A 2 10.70 -2.28 12.00
N CYS A 3 9.86 -2.75 11.10
CA CYS A 3 8.43 -2.87 11.32
C CYS A 3 8.18 -4.26 11.91
N CYS A 4 7.70 -4.34 13.16
CA CYS A 4 7.22 -5.56 13.77
C CYS A 4 5.72 -5.41 13.99
N ILE A 5 4.92 -6.16 13.23
CA ILE A 5 3.63 -6.65 13.71
C ILE A 5 3.73 -8.16 13.57
N ASP A 6 4.08 -8.82 14.68
CA ASP A 6 3.80 -10.23 14.90
C ASP A 6 3.11 -10.32 16.25
N PHE A 7 1.78 -10.36 16.23
CA PHE A 7 0.98 -10.76 17.37
C PHE A 7 0.12 -11.96 16.95
N VAL A 8 0.70 -13.15 17.02
CA VAL A 8 -0.03 -14.38 17.31
C VAL A 8 0.87 -15.27 18.17
N SER A 9 0.51 -15.40 19.45
CA SER A 9 0.94 -16.51 20.30
C SER A 9 -0.21 -17.49 20.45
N PRO A 10 0.07 -18.79 20.31
CA PRO A 10 -0.55 -19.78 21.18
C PRO A 10 0.54 -20.58 21.88
N GLU A 11 0.61 -20.44 23.19
CA GLU A 11 1.34 -21.35 24.07
C GLU A 11 0.76 -22.77 23.95
N SER A 12 1.62 -23.74 23.62
CA SER A 12 1.73 -25.01 24.34
C SER A 12 2.77 -25.89 23.64
N ILE A 13 3.99 -25.92 24.18
CA ILE A 13 5.01 -26.92 23.84
C ILE A 13 5.03 -27.92 24.98
N ALA A 14 4.60 -29.14 24.70
CA ALA A 14 4.92 -30.30 25.51
C ALA A 14 5.33 -31.46 24.59
N ASP A 15 6.46 -32.05 24.97
CA ASP A 15 6.94 -33.38 24.61
C ASP A 15 7.53 -33.58 23.22
N GLY A 16 8.86 -33.59 23.20
CA GLY A 16 9.63 -33.97 22.04
C GLY A 16 9.55 -35.46 21.74
N VAL A 17 9.60 -35.79 20.45
CA VAL A 17 10.28 -36.96 19.91
C VAL A 17 10.82 -36.59 18.53
N ASN A 18 12.11 -36.79 18.36
CA ASN A 18 12.80 -36.75 17.07
C ASN A 18 12.43 -38.01 16.27
N LEU A 19 12.18 -37.85 14.96
CA LEU A 19 12.41 -38.77 13.83
C LEU A 19 11.20 -38.83 12.90
N GLY A 20 11.35 -38.32 11.68
CA GLY A 20 10.34 -38.54 10.62
C GLY A 20 10.49 -37.61 9.44
N ILE A 21 11.12 -38.12 8.38
CA ILE A 21 11.33 -37.46 7.10
C ILE A 21 9.97 -37.16 6.44
N PHE A 22 9.71 -35.90 6.09
CA PHE A 22 8.83 -35.54 4.97
C PHE A 22 9.51 -34.47 4.12
N SER A 23 10.16 -34.96 3.07
CA SER A 23 10.64 -34.19 1.95
C SER A 23 9.43 -33.63 1.18
N LEU A 24 9.22 -32.32 1.23
CA LEU A 24 8.51 -31.57 0.20
C LEU A 24 9.42 -30.46 -0.31
N GLN A 25 9.57 -30.48 -1.63
CA GLN A 25 10.60 -29.85 -2.41
C GLN A 25 10.35 -28.35 -2.54
N TRP A 26 11.05 -27.55 -1.75
CA TRP A 26 11.21 -26.12 -2.04
C TRP A 26 12.14 -26.00 -3.25
N TYR A 27 11.63 -25.54 -4.39
CA TYR A 27 12.49 -25.09 -5.48
C TYR A 27 13.30 -23.91 -4.97
N ALA A 28 14.57 -24.17 -4.65
CA ALA A 28 15.57 -23.13 -4.48
C ALA A 28 15.63 -22.33 -5.79
N CYS A 29 15.25 -21.06 -5.73
CA CYS A 29 15.52 -20.11 -6.80
C CYS A 29 17.05 -20.09 -7.01
N PRO A 30 17.56 -20.40 -8.21
CA PRO A 30 19.00 -20.35 -8.45
C PRO A 30 19.51 -18.92 -8.25
N PRO A 31 20.71 -18.73 -7.66
CA PRO A 31 21.26 -17.40 -7.46
C PRO A 31 21.53 -16.77 -8.83
N LEU A 32 20.73 -15.76 -9.19
CA LEU A 32 21.03 -14.90 -10.33
C LEU A 32 22.35 -14.19 -10.06
N LYS A 33 23.33 -14.56 -10.86
CA LYS A 33 24.72 -14.08 -10.83
C LYS A 33 24.71 -12.63 -11.30
N VAL A 34 24.74 -11.68 -10.36
CA VAL A 34 24.97 -10.28 -10.68
C VAL A 34 26.44 -10.09 -11.11
N PRO A 35 26.73 -9.56 -12.31
CA PRO A 35 28.08 -9.15 -12.65
C PRO A 35 28.39 -7.83 -11.93
N VAL A 36 29.41 -7.87 -11.07
CA VAL A 36 30.09 -6.68 -10.54
C VAL A 36 30.90 -6.06 -11.69
N SER A 37 30.37 -4.99 -12.29
CA SER A 37 31.14 -4.08 -13.14
C SER A 37 30.42 -2.74 -13.32
N GLY A 38 31.03 -1.69 -12.80
CA GLY A 38 30.87 -0.34 -13.34
C GLY A 38 29.74 0.49 -12.76
N ASN A 39 30.05 1.21 -11.68
CA ASN A 39 29.29 2.37 -11.25
C ASN A 39 29.38 3.44 -12.35
N PHE A 40 28.40 3.50 -13.27
CA PHE A 40 28.23 4.66 -14.15
C PHE A 40 26.81 4.80 -14.73
N TRP A 41 25.80 4.42 -13.92
CA TRP A 41 24.45 5.04 -13.87
C TRP A 41 23.84 4.73 -12.50
N VAL A 42 24.60 4.94 -11.42
CA VAL A 42 23.93 5.30 -10.16
C VAL A 42 23.27 6.66 -10.44
N GLU A 43 21.97 6.80 -10.15
CA GLU A 43 21.33 8.11 -10.06
C GLU A 43 21.21 8.91 -11.37
N SER A 44 20.65 8.32 -12.43
CA SER A 44 19.94 9.16 -13.41
C SER A 44 18.69 9.70 -12.72
N ILE A 45 18.85 10.81 -11.99
CA ILE A 45 17.83 11.74 -11.48
C ILE A 45 16.43 11.17 -11.66
N ILE A 46 15.91 10.48 -10.64
CA ILE A 46 14.48 10.16 -10.57
C ILE A 46 13.76 11.51 -10.38
N MET A 47 13.65 12.31 -11.44
CA MET A 47 12.54 13.23 -11.65
C MET A 47 11.48 12.52 -12.51
N SER A 48 11.47 11.19 -12.41
CA SER A 48 10.54 10.27 -13.04
C SER A 48 9.21 10.29 -12.28
N THR A 49 8.13 9.97 -12.96
CA THR A 49 6.77 10.02 -12.40
C THR A 49 6.61 9.22 -11.11
N GLU A 50 7.37 8.14 -10.93
CA GLU A 50 7.47 7.39 -9.68
C GLU A 50 7.77 8.28 -8.45
N ASN A 51 8.65 9.27 -8.57
CA ASN A 51 8.94 10.19 -7.47
C ASN A 51 7.78 11.15 -7.20
N LYS A 52 7.07 11.58 -8.25
CA LYS A 52 5.85 12.39 -8.09
C LYS A 52 4.75 11.58 -7.42
N VAL A 53 4.59 10.32 -7.80
CA VAL A 53 3.64 9.39 -7.17
C VAL A 53 4.02 9.16 -5.73
N ARG A 54 5.29 8.85 -5.44
CA ARG A 54 5.79 8.68 -4.07
C ARG A 54 5.53 9.89 -3.19
N GLN A 55 5.82 11.09 -3.69
CA GLN A 55 5.55 12.33 -2.97
C GLN A 55 4.05 12.50 -2.71
N SER A 56 3.21 12.27 -3.72
CA SER A 56 1.76 12.36 -3.57
C SER A 56 1.21 11.36 -2.54
N LEU A 57 1.71 10.12 -2.50
CA LEU A 57 1.33 9.14 -1.46
C LEU A 57 1.71 9.61 -0.05
N GLN A 58 2.88 10.23 0.10
CA GLN A 58 3.32 10.81 1.38
C GLN A 58 2.45 12.00 1.79
N ASP A 59 2.09 12.86 0.84
CA ASP A 59 1.23 14.01 1.08
C ASP A 59 -0.19 13.59 1.48
N ILE A 60 -0.70 12.48 0.90
CA ILE A 60 -1.96 11.85 1.31
C ILE A 60 -1.87 11.35 2.75
N GLU A 61 -0.82 10.60 3.10
CA GLU A 61 -0.61 10.13 4.48
C GLU A 61 -0.54 11.29 5.47
N PHE A 62 0.19 12.35 5.12
CA PHE A 62 0.27 13.56 5.96
C PHE A 62 -1.10 14.21 6.14
N ALA A 63 -1.87 14.39 5.05
CA ALA A 63 -3.22 14.95 5.12
C ALA A 63 -4.18 14.08 5.95
N MET A 64 -4.08 12.76 5.89
CA MET A 64 -4.87 11.85 6.74
C MET A 64 -4.52 12.00 8.22
N ARG A 65 -3.24 12.18 8.54
CA ARG A 65 -2.78 12.39 9.93
C ARG A 65 -3.26 13.74 10.48
N GLU A 66 -3.18 14.81 9.68
CA GLU A 66 -3.64 16.15 10.07
C GLU A 66 -5.16 16.21 10.29
N THR A 67 -5.92 15.34 9.62
CA THR A 67 -7.39 15.28 9.71
C THR A 67 -7.90 14.18 10.64
N ASP A 68 -7.00 13.55 11.41
CA ASP A 68 -7.30 12.48 12.39
C ASP A 68 -8.00 11.26 11.77
N LEU A 69 -7.85 11.06 10.46
CA LEU A 69 -8.33 9.88 9.72
C LEU A 69 -7.35 8.71 9.77
N TRP A 70 -6.08 8.97 10.12
CA TRP A 70 -5.04 7.96 10.18
C TRP A 70 -5.21 7.05 11.39
N GLN A 71 -5.46 5.77 11.15
CA GLN A 71 -5.72 4.79 12.21
C GLN A 71 -4.43 4.05 12.60
N THR A 72 -4.22 3.80 13.88
CA THR A 72 -3.06 3.01 14.36
C THR A 72 -3.33 1.51 14.38
N VAL A 73 -4.60 1.12 14.37
CA VAL A 73 -5.05 -0.27 14.43
C VAL A 73 -5.63 -0.66 13.07
N PRO A 74 -5.19 -1.78 12.47
CA PRO A 74 -5.78 -2.29 11.24
C PRO A 74 -7.21 -2.81 11.47
N PRO A 75 -8.08 -2.80 10.44
CA PRO A 75 -9.40 -3.42 10.53
C PRO A 75 -9.28 -4.96 10.68
N GLU A 76 -10.40 -5.60 11.02
CA GLU A 76 -10.48 -7.05 11.17
C GLU A 76 -10.12 -7.77 9.85
N ALA A 77 -9.63 -9.01 9.94
CA ALA A 77 -9.14 -9.74 8.76
C ALA A 77 -10.23 -9.93 7.71
N GLU A 78 -11.47 -10.10 8.17
CA GLU A 78 -12.69 -10.23 7.38
C GLU A 78 -12.93 -9.02 6.47
N ALA A 79 -12.48 -7.83 6.86
CA ALA A 79 -12.62 -6.62 6.05
C ALA A 79 -11.75 -6.64 4.79
N PHE A 80 -10.66 -7.41 4.80
CA PHE A 80 -9.81 -7.59 3.62
C PHE A 80 -10.32 -8.67 2.67
N GLU A 81 -11.30 -9.48 3.08
CA GLU A 81 -11.87 -10.58 2.29
C GLU A 81 -13.02 -10.14 1.37
N SER A 82 -13.35 -8.84 1.34
CA SER A 82 -14.40 -8.32 0.47
C SER A 82 -14.07 -8.47 -1.01
N ASN A 83 -15.10 -8.82 -1.78
CA ASN A 83 -15.05 -8.92 -3.24
C ASN A 83 -15.61 -7.66 -3.95
N GLU A 84 -16.17 -6.72 -3.20
CA GLU A 84 -16.71 -5.47 -3.73
C GLU A 84 -15.58 -4.47 -4.06
N PRO A 85 -15.76 -3.61 -5.07
CA PRO A 85 -14.78 -2.57 -5.37
C PRO A 85 -14.64 -1.65 -4.14
N PHE A 86 -13.41 -1.27 -3.79
CA PHE A 86 -13.12 -0.43 -2.61
C PHE A 86 -13.50 -1.03 -1.25
N SER A 87 -13.91 -2.31 -1.19
CA SER A 87 -14.36 -2.96 0.05
C SER A 87 -15.46 -2.19 0.80
N ILE A 88 -16.37 -1.52 0.07
CA ILE A 88 -17.36 -0.58 0.65
C ILE A 88 -18.31 -1.22 1.67
N ASP A 89 -18.45 -2.54 1.57
CA ASP A 89 -19.35 -3.37 2.37
C ASP A 89 -18.78 -3.70 3.75
N THR A 90 -17.46 -3.76 3.86
CA THR A 90 -16.75 -4.28 5.05
C THR A 90 -15.74 -3.30 5.65
N MET A 91 -15.36 -2.25 4.91
CA MET A 91 -14.29 -1.34 5.32
C MET A 91 -14.70 0.12 5.09
N ALA A 92 -14.31 1.00 6.02
CA ALA A 92 -14.48 2.44 5.83
C ALA A 92 -13.52 2.98 4.77
N ALA A 93 -13.87 4.10 4.13
CA ALA A 93 -13.09 4.66 3.03
C ALA A 93 -11.65 5.00 3.45
N GLU A 94 -11.46 5.59 4.63
CA GLU A 94 -10.16 5.92 5.21
C GLU A 94 -9.32 4.67 5.54
N GLN A 95 -9.96 3.60 6.00
CA GLN A 95 -9.30 2.32 6.28
C GLN A 95 -8.82 1.68 4.98
N TRP A 96 -9.66 1.70 3.94
CA TRP A 96 -9.30 1.21 2.61
C TRP A 96 -8.14 2.00 2.02
N LEU A 97 -8.16 3.33 2.18
CA LEU A 97 -7.07 4.20 1.71
C LEU A 97 -5.74 3.81 2.36
N GLN A 98 -5.73 3.69 3.69
CA GLN A 98 -4.52 3.44 4.46
C GLN A 98 -3.98 2.02 4.29
N TRP A 99 -4.85 1.00 4.37
CA TRP A 99 -4.42 -0.40 4.52
C TRP A 99 -4.46 -1.18 3.21
N VAL A 100 -5.21 -0.74 2.21
CA VAL A 100 -5.30 -1.42 0.91
C VAL A 100 -4.61 -0.60 -0.17
N PHE A 101 -4.94 0.68 -0.28
CA PHE A 101 -4.49 1.50 -1.40
C PHE A 101 -3.02 1.94 -1.28
N LEU A 102 -2.64 2.63 -0.18
CA LEU A 102 -1.26 3.11 -0.01
C LEU A 102 -0.22 1.97 -0.12
N PRO A 103 -0.36 0.83 0.58
CA PRO A 103 0.64 -0.25 0.52
C PRO A 103 0.73 -0.86 -0.88
N ARG A 104 -0.39 -0.95 -1.60
CA ARG A 104 -0.43 -1.44 -2.99
C ARG A 104 0.34 -0.51 -3.93
N MET A 105 0.16 0.80 -3.79
CA MET A 105 0.88 1.78 -4.61
C MET A 105 2.39 1.81 -4.30
N TYR A 106 2.77 1.66 -3.02
CA TYR A 106 4.18 1.50 -2.65
C TYR A 106 4.79 0.21 -3.23
N ALA A 107 4.05 -0.90 -3.21
CA ALA A 107 4.52 -2.14 -3.85
C ALA A 107 4.74 -1.97 -5.36
N LEU A 108 3.88 -1.21 -6.06
CA LEU A 108 4.09 -0.90 -7.48
C LEU A 108 5.35 -0.06 -7.71
N LEU A 109 5.60 0.93 -6.84
CA LEU A 109 6.82 1.74 -6.87
C LEU A 109 8.08 0.90 -6.65
N GLU A 110 8.04 -0.06 -5.71
CA GLU A 110 9.18 -0.94 -5.41
C GLU A 110 9.47 -1.93 -6.54
N LEU A 111 8.42 -2.44 -7.18
CA LEU A 111 8.50 -3.38 -8.29
C LEU A 111 8.80 -2.69 -9.64
N ASN A 112 8.85 -1.35 -9.69
CA ASN A 112 8.88 -0.56 -10.92
C ASN A 112 7.81 -1.02 -11.91
N GLY A 113 6.63 -1.36 -11.39
CA GLY A 113 5.49 -1.83 -12.16
C GLY A 113 4.76 -0.66 -12.85
N PRO A 114 4.01 -0.94 -13.94
CA PRO A 114 3.16 0.08 -14.53
C PRO A 114 2.06 0.50 -13.57
N PHE A 115 1.82 1.81 -13.44
CA PHE A 115 0.68 2.30 -12.69
C PHE A 115 -0.63 2.01 -13.42
N PRO A 116 -1.74 1.80 -12.68
CA PRO A 116 -3.04 1.65 -13.30
C PRO A 116 -3.44 2.94 -14.04
N THR A 117 -3.78 2.80 -15.32
CA THR A 117 -4.37 3.88 -16.13
C THR A 117 -5.89 3.85 -15.98
N ARG A 118 -6.56 5.01 -16.07
CA ARG A 118 -8.01 5.18 -15.79
C ARG A 118 -8.39 4.94 -14.33
N PHE A 119 -7.55 5.47 -13.45
CA PHE A 119 -7.75 5.41 -12.01
C PHE A 119 -8.39 6.70 -11.52
N ALA A 120 -9.48 6.61 -10.75
CA ALA A 120 -10.14 7.77 -10.14
C ALA A 120 -10.76 7.36 -8.81
N ILE A 121 -10.12 7.74 -7.70
CA ILE A 121 -10.66 7.51 -6.35
C ILE A 121 -11.31 8.75 -5.76
N THR A 122 -10.95 9.94 -6.22
CA THR A 122 -11.49 11.19 -5.66
C THR A 122 -13.02 11.19 -5.59
N PRO A 123 -13.78 10.83 -6.64
CA PRO A 123 -15.25 10.91 -6.58
C PRO A 123 -15.85 10.04 -5.48
N TYR A 124 -15.23 8.91 -5.18
CA TYR A 124 -15.65 8.03 -4.10
C TYR A 124 -15.39 8.66 -2.72
N PHE A 125 -14.21 9.25 -2.52
CA PHE A 125 -13.88 9.93 -1.25
C PHE A 125 -14.67 11.21 -1.03
N GLU A 126 -15.01 11.94 -2.09
CA GLU A 126 -15.91 13.09 -2.01
C GLU A 126 -17.26 12.69 -1.41
N GLU A 127 -17.86 11.61 -1.91
CA GLU A 127 -19.13 11.11 -1.38
C GLU A 127 -18.97 10.52 0.03
N ALA A 128 -17.94 9.70 0.25
CA ALA A 128 -17.72 9.02 1.54
C ALA A 128 -17.37 9.99 2.68
N LEU A 129 -16.73 11.11 2.36
CA LEU A 129 -16.37 12.17 3.31
C LEU A 129 -17.39 13.31 3.37
N SER A 130 -18.40 13.32 2.48
CA SER A 130 -19.50 14.28 2.53
C SER A 130 -20.40 14.02 3.73
N GLY A 131 -20.64 15.04 4.55
CA GLY A 131 -21.56 14.94 5.68
C GLY A 131 -21.52 16.17 6.57
N ASP A 132 -22.68 16.59 7.05
CA ASP A 132 -22.81 17.72 7.95
C ASP A 132 -22.11 17.43 9.29
N GLY A 133 -21.29 18.38 9.75
CA GLY A 133 -20.55 18.27 11.02
C GLY A 133 -19.21 17.53 10.94
N ARG A 134 -18.76 17.16 9.74
CA ARG A 134 -17.41 16.61 9.52
C ARG A 134 -16.35 17.73 9.39
N PRO A 135 -15.09 17.45 9.78
CA PRO A 135 -13.94 18.31 9.48
C PRO A 135 -13.80 18.63 7.99
N ASP A 136 -13.07 19.70 7.68
CA ASP A 136 -12.71 20.02 6.31
C ASP A 136 -11.63 19.05 5.80
N TYR A 137 -12.02 18.16 4.88
CA TYR A 137 -11.13 17.23 4.20
C TYR A 137 -10.66 17.74 2.83
N SER A 138 -10.88 19.02 2.50
CA SER A 138 -10.51 19.61 1.21
C SER A 138 -9.03 19.41 0.87
N ALA A 139 -8.15 19.49 1.87
CA ALA A 139 -6.72 19.24 1.70
C ALA A 139 -6.42 17.79 1.27
N LEU A 140 -7.04 16.81 1.92
CA LEU A 140 -6.90 15.40 1.56
C LEU A 140 -7.46 15.14 0.15
N LEU A 141 -8.67 15.63 -0.13
CA LEU A 141 -9.31 15.48 -1.43
C LEU A 141 -8.48 16.12 -2.55
N ALA A 142 -7.82 17.25 -2.29
CA ALA A 142 -6.91 17.87 -3.24
C ALA A 142 -5.70 16.98 -3.57
N GLN A 143 -5.14 16.28 -2.58
CA GLN A 143 -4.04 15.33 -2.80
C GLN A 143 -4.50 14.10 -3.59
N LEU A 144 -5.68 13.55 -3.29
CA LEU A 144 -6.28 12.45 -4.06
C LEU A 144 -6.50 12.85 -5.53
N ARG A 145 -7.01 14.06 -5.78
CA ARG A 145 -7.17 14.60 -7.14
C ARG A 145 -5.84 14.73 -7.84
N CYS A 146 -4.81 15.22 -7.14
CA CYS A 146 -3.48 15.36 -7.70
C CYS A 146 -2.91 14.00 -8.14
N LEU A 147 -3.12 12.95 -7.33
CA LEU A 147 -2.73 11.59 -7.66
C LEU A 147 -3.51 11.05 -8.88
N ASP A 148 -4.83 11.18 -8.88
CA ASP A 148 -5.69 10.76 -9.99
C ASP A 148 -5.24 11.41 -11.31
N ASP A 149 -5.02 12.72 -11.30
CA ASP A 149 -4.51 13.47 -12.45
C ASP A 149 -3.12 13.00 -12.90
N LEU A 150 -2.23 12.72 -11.96
CA LEU A 150 -0.87 12.28 -12.24
C LEU A 150 -0.87 10.93 -12.95
N LEU A 151 -1.67 9.98 -12.48
CA LEU A 151 -1.73 8.62 -13.04
C LEU A 151 -2.49 8.56 -14.38
N ASN A 152 -3.44 9.46 -14.62
CA ASN A 152 -4.19 9.49 -15.87
C ASN A 152 -3.46 10.23 -17.01
N LYS A 153 -2.48 11.10 -16.71
CA LYS A 153 -1.74 11.86 -17.72
C LYS A 153 -0.68 11.04 -18.48
N GLU A 154 -0.26 9.88 -17.99
CA GLU A 154 0.79 9.07 -18.62
C GLU A 154 0.30 8.09 -19.71
N SER A 155 -0.96 8.20 -20.14
CA SER A 155 -1.56 7.27 -21.12
C SER A 155 -1.40 7.68 -22.59
N GLU A 156 -0.57 8.67 -22.92
CA GLU A 156 -0.34 9.13 -24.30
C GLU A 156 0.88 8.48 -24.99
#